data_AF-A0A2V9XKZ5-F1
#
_entry.id   AF-A0A2V9XKZ5-F1
#
_cell.length_a   1.000
_cell.length_b   1.000
_cell.length_c   1.000
_cell.angle_alpha   90.00
_cell.angle_beta   90.00
_cell.angle_gamma   90.00
#
_symmetry.space_group_name_H-M   'P 1'
#
loop_
_entity.id
_entity.type
_entity.pdbx_description
1 polymer ?
#
loop_
_entity_poly.entity_id
_entity_poly.type
_entity_poly.pdbx_seq_one_letter_code
_entity_poly.pdbx_strand_id
1 'polypeptide(L)'
;MTATSQLSGLAAEWHTARLLFPIYSALAREFVIDLPACSDLEAGVEAPPQESVELAKQWLREVDERIQVHQLRQFLQTTPLTTQEVLQTILVHHLQKEKRSASDRDKIDFLLVQFFSHCAPSGLDDGDVDLEYVAQVLEPALGAVDSVLPPWLKPLEQLMQSAKHCRRLSELLHSGILEQGRKLKVQCGDKYFLPAAMVAFTRFSFMMRRVFFHLMHEDLNAILDGLRDLERHGVSTLDCRRAQFSAEEPVARLRMICQSWKVMFHAEYSSGQPLRMLVDLRAAVDDALAKNGVGKTPATASAASKVARAATASAGPAAQPNRNSAASASTVPEFEVASNSQEWNAHEDDSSPQQSPGDDNDG
;
A
#
# COMPACT_ATOMS: atom_id res chain seq x y z
N MET A 1 -27.26 3.83 43.10
CA MET A 1 -25.95 3.96 42.42
C MET A 1 -25.98 3.58 40.93
N THR A 2 -27.07 3.01 40.40
CA THR A 2 -27.18 2.56 38.99
C THR A 2 -27.53 3.67 37.98
N ALA A 3 -28.39 4.63 38.34
CA ALA A 3 -28.84 5.69 37.40
C ALA A 3 -27.71 6.66 36.99
N THR A 4 -26.82 7.03 37.92
CA THR A 4 -25.69 7.94 37.65
C THR A 4 -24.65 7.30 36.71
N SER A 5 -24.44 5.99 36.83
CA SER A 5 -23.51 5.24 35.96
C SER A 5 -24.07 5.10 34.53
N GLN A 6 -25.38 4.93 34.38
CA GLN A 6 -26.04 4.85 33.07
C GLN A 6 -26.02 6.20 32.34
N LEU A 7 -26.26 7.30 33.05
CA LEU A 7 -26.18 8.65 32.48
C LEU A 7 -24.76 9.00 32.02
N SER A 8 -23.74 8.58 32.78
CA SER A 8 -22.33 8.76 32.38
C SER A 8 -21.96 7.96 31.14
N GLY A 9 -22.53 6.76 30.96
CA GLY A 9 -22.31 5.93 29.77
C GLY A 9 -22.93 6.55 28.51
N LEU A 10 -24.19 6.99 28.60
CA LEU A 10 -24.88 7.63 27.48
C LEU A 10 -24.18 8.92 27.01
N ALA A 11 -23.67 9.73 27.94
CA ALA A 11 -22.93 10.94 27.60
C ALA A 11 -21.62 10.63 26.85
N ALA A 12 -20.89 9.59 27.27
CA ALA A 12 -19.65 9.17 26.61
C ALA A 12 -19.90 8.58 25.21
N GLU A 13 -20.96 7.78 25.06
CA GLU A 13 -21.38 7.24 23.76
C GLU A 13 -21.79 8.35 22.80
N TRP A 14 -22.56 9.33 23.26
CA TRP A 14 -22.95 10.48 22.44
C TRP A 14 -21.74 11.33 22.02
N HIS A 15 -20.83 11.59 22.95
CA HIS A 15 -19.61 12.32 22.65
C HIS A 15 -18.78 11.61 21.56
N THR A 16 -18.63 10.29 21.67
CA THR A 16 -17.99 9.45 20.66
C THR A 16 -18.70 9.59 19.31
N ALA A 17 -20.03 9.48 19.29
CA ALA A 17 -20.80 9.61 18.06
C ALA A 17 -20.65 10.98 17.39
N ARG A 18 -20.61 12.06 18.18
CA ARG A 18 -20.37 13.42 17.68
C ARG A 18 -18.98 13.62 17.08
N LEU A 19 -17.95 12.97 17.64
CA LEU A 19 -16.60 13.00 17.09
C LEU A 19 -16.49 12.21 15.78
N LEU A 20 -17.16 11.06 15.69
CA LEU A 20 -17.11 10.18 14.52
C LEU A 20 -17.96 10.69 13.35
N PHE A 21 -19.11 11.33 13.65
CA PHE A 21 -20.11 11.69 12.64
C PHE A 21 -19.57 12.52 11.47
N PRO A 22 -18.78 13.61 11.67
CA PRO A 22 -18.27 14.41 10.55
C PRO A 22 -17.40 13.60 9.59
N ILE A 23 -16.59 12.69 10.13
CA ILE A 23 -15.68 11.82 9.37
C ILE A 23 -16.49 10.77 8.60
N TYR A 24 -17.39 10.09 9.28
CA TYR A 24 -18.20 9.03 8.70
C TYR A 24 -19.16 9.57 7.64
N SER A 25 -19.73 10.75 7.86
CA SER A 25 -20.61 11.43 6.91
C SER A 25 -19.84 11.95 5.68
N ALA A 26 -18.62 12.45 5.87
CA ALA A 26 -17.75 12.82 4.74
C ALA A 26 -17.34 11.58 3.92
N LEU A 27 -16.95 10.49 4.58
CA LEU A 27 -16.58 9.23 3.93
C LEU A 27 -17.78 8.62 3.18
N ALA A 28 -18.96 8.57 3.80
CA ALA A 28 -20.17 8.08 3.15
C ALA A 28 -20.53 8.88 1.90
N ARG A 29 -20.34 10.21 1.91
CA ARG A 29 -20.55 11.05 0.72
C ARG A 29 -19.51 10.80 -0.37
N GLU A 30 -18.24 10.65 0.00
CA GLU A 30 -17.15 10.42 -0.96
C GLU A 30 -17.32 9.10 -1.72
N PHE A 31 -17.78 8.05 -1.02
CA PHE A 31 -17.97 6.72 -1.62
C PHE A 31 -19.43 6.38 -1.94
N VAL A 32 -20.32 7.37 -1.94
CA VAL A 32 -21.74 7.23 -2.31
C VAL A 32 -22.43 6.10 -1.54
N ILE A 33 -22.23 6.06 -0.22
CA ILE A 33 -22.88 5.10 0.67
C ILE A 33 -24.25 5.65 1.05
N ASP A 34 -25.31 5.06 0.49
CA ASP A 34 -26.70 5.48 0.71
C ASP A 34 -27.18 5.20 2.14
N LEU A 35 -27.00 6.16 3.04
CA LEU A 35 -27.50 6.10 4.42
C LEU A 35 -28.26 7.37 4.77
N PRO A 36 -29.44 7.25 5.42
CA PRO A 36 -30.16 8.43 5.89
C PRO A 36 -29.31 9.16 6.92
N ALA A 37 -29.33 10.49 6.86
CA ALA A 37 -28.64 11.31 7.86
C ALA A 37 -29.26 11.12 9.26
N CYS A 38 -28.43 11.14 10.29
CA CYS A 38 -28.89 11.18 11.67
C CYS A 38 -29.14 12.64 12.07
N SER A 39 -30.40 13.07 12.04
CA SER A 39 -30.81 14.47 12.25
C SER A 39 -30.29 15.07 13.57
N ASP A 40 -30.21 14.26 14.64
CA ASP A 40 -29.78 14.72 15.95
C ASP A 40 -28.27 14.95 16.04
N LEU A 41 -27.48 14.16 15.30
CA LEU A 41 -26.04 14.36 15.16
C LEU A 41 -25.74 15.60 14.28
N GLU A 42 -26.54 15.84 13.24
CA GLU A 42 -26.43 17.04 12.41
C GLU A 42 -26.82 18.33 13.17
N ALA A 43 -27.86 18.25 14.00
CA ALA A 43 -28.31 19.36 14.81
C ALA A 43 -27.35 19.72 15.95
N GLY A 44 -26.41 18.83 16.30
CA GLY A 44 -25.38 19.09 17.31
C GLY A 44 -25.94 19.19 18.73
N VAL A 45 -27.00 18.45 19.05
CA VAL A 45 -27.68 18.48 20.35
C VAL A 45 -26.69 18.15 21.48
N GLU A 46 -26.63 18.97 22.54
CA GLU A 46 -25.71 18.73 23.66
C GLU A 46 -26.17 17.62 24.62
N ALA A 47 -27.48 17.56 24.90
CA ALA A 47 -28.09 16.58 25.79
C ALA A 47 -29.13 15.75 25.02
N PRO A 48 -28.71 14.67 24.34
CA PRO A 48 -29.62 13.85 23.56
C PRO A 48 -30.54 13.02 24.46
N PRO A 49 -31.78 12.73 24.03
CA PRO A 49 -32.55 11.65 24.63
C PRO A 49 -31.87 10.30 24.32
N GLN A 50 -32.17 9.27 25.13
CA GLN A 50 -31.61 7.93 24.96
C GLN A 50 -31.88 7.35 23.55
N GLU A 51 -33.04 7.66 22.98
CA GLU A 51 -33.43 7.25 21.63
C GLU A 51 -32.44 7.77 20.57
N SER A 52 -32.04 9.05 20.65
CA SER A 52 -31.06 9.63 19.73
C SER A 52 -29.69 8.98 19.84
N VAL A 53 -29.28 8.59 21.06
CA VAL A 53 -28.02 7.86 21.27
C VAL A 53 -28.07 6.48 20.61
N GLU A 54 -29.18 5.76 20.74
CA GLU A 54 -29.36 4.45 20.11
C GLU A 54 -29.45 4.56 18.58
N LEU A 55 -30.13 5.58 18.05
CA LEU A 55 -30.17 5.88 16.62
C LEU A 55 -28.79 6.22 16.07
N ALA A 56 -27.99 7.02 16.78
CA ALA A 56 -26.62 7.32 16.42
C ALA A 56 -25.74 6.07 16.41
N LYS A 57 -25.86 5.19 17.41
CA LYS A 57 -25.14 3.92 17.46
C LYS A 57 -25.53 3.00 16.32
N GLN A 58 -26.82 2.93 16.00
CA GLN A 58 -27.30 2.16 14.86
C GLN A 58 -26.74 2.71 13.55
N TRP A 59 -26.79 4.03 13.35
CA TRP A 59 -26.25 4.66 12.17
C TRP A 59 -24.74 4.37 12.00
N LEU A 60 -23.95 4.50 13.06
CA LEU A 60 -22.52 4.17 13.02
C LEU A 60 -22.25 2.71 12.67
N ARG A 61 -23.05 1.77 13.20
CA ARG A 61 -22.95 0.35 12.84
C ARG A 61 -23.27 0.10 11.36
N GLU A 62 -24.33 0.73 10.84
CA GLU A 62 -24.72 0.58 9.44
C GLU A 62 -23.66 1.16 8.49
N VAL A 63 -23.06 2.30 8.85
CA VAL A 63 -21.92 2.85 8.12
C VAL A 63 -20.74 1.89 8.16
N ASP A 64 -20.37 1.39 9.35
CA ASP A 64 -19.26 0.45 9.51
C ASP A 64 -19.41 -0.82 8.68
N GLU A 65 -20.63 -1.36 8.57
CA GLU A 65 -20.90 -2.57 7.79
C GLU A 65 -20.69 -2.37 6.28
N ARG A 66 -21.00 -1.17 5.78
CA ARG A 66 -20.90 -0.84 4.36
C ARG A 66 -19.51 -0.39 3.93
N ILE A 67 -18.80 0.31 4.82
CA ILE A 67 -17.44 0.78 4.53
C ILE A 67 -16.50 -0.41 4.31
N GLN A 68 -15.70 -0.35 3.27
CA GLN A 68 -14.60 -1.28 3.04
C GLN A 68 -13.27 -0.69 3.55
N VAL A 69 -12.33 -1.56 3.93
CA VAL A 69 -11.01 -1.12 4.44
C VAL A 69 -10.23 -0.24 3.45
N HIS A 70 -10.39 -0.47 2.14
CA HIS A 70 -9.72 0.35 1.12
C HIS A 70 -10.29 1.77 1.05
N GLN A 71 -11.61 1.94 1.21
CA GLN A 71 -12.27 3.25 1.28
C GLN A 71 -11.79 4.02 2.51
N LEU A 72 -11.75 3.34 3.67
CA LEU A 72 -11.23 3.92 4.91
C LEU A 72 -9.77 4.37 4.76
N ARG A 73 -8.95 3.55 4.08
CA ARG A 73 -7.55 3.88 3.78
C ARG A 73 -7.42 5.11 2.90
N GLN A 74 -8.11 5.13 1.76
CA GLN A 74 -8.07 6.23 0.82
C GLN A 74 -8.53 7.54 1.47
N PHE A 75 -9.63 7.48 2.22
CA PHE A 75 -10.19 8.64 2.90
C PHE A 75 -9.24 9.19 3.97
N LEU A 76 -8.85 8.37 4.95
CA LEU A 76 -8.10 8.84 6.11
C LEU A 76 -6.67 9.30 5.78
N GLN A 77 -6.13 8.89 4.63
CA GLN A 77 -4.80 9.31 4.16
C GLN A 77 -4.82 10.62 3.37
N THR A 78 -5.97 11.04 2.84
CA THR A 78 -6.08 12.22 1.98
C THR A 78 -6.89 13.36 2.61
N THR A 79 -7.76 13.04 3.57
CA THR A 79 -8.62 14.03 4.22
C THR A 79 -7.86 14.90 5.23
N PRO A 80 -8.12 16.22 5.26
CA PRO A 80 -7.58 17.11 6.28
C PRO A 80 -8.29 16.95 7.64
N LEU A 81 -9.37 16.17 7.70
CA LEU A 81 -10.19 16.00 8.90
C LEU A 81 -9.58 15.03 9.92
N THR A 82 -8.55 14.27 9.53
CA THR A 82 -7.92 13.25 10.38
C THR A 82 -7.02 13.90 11.43
N THR A 83 -7.41 13.84 12.69
CA THR A 83 -6.57 14.18 13.86
C THR A 83 -6.20 12.92 14.63
N GLN A 84 -5.20 13.01 15.51
CA GLN A 84 -4.83 11.92 16.42
C GLN A 84 -6.02 11.44 17.27
N GLU A 85 -6.78 12.38 17.84
CA GLU A 85 -7.96 12.10 18.65
C GLU A 85 -9.01 11.34 17.84
N VAL A 86 -9.33 11.83 16.63
CA VAL A 86 -10.27 11.18 15.72
C VAL A 86 -9.83 9.76 15.38
N LEU A 87 -8.55 9.54 15.02
CA LEU A 87 -8.03 8.20 14.72
C LEU A 87 -8.15 7.25 15.91
N GLN A 88 -7.84 7.74 17.11
CA GLN A 88 -8.00 6.97 18.33
C GLN A 88 -9.47 6.62 18.58
N THR A 89 -10.39 7.58 18.43
CA THR A 89 -11.83 7.35 18.61
C THR A 89 -12.36 6.31 17.62
N ILE A 90 -11.97 6.39 16.35
CA ILE A 90 -12.36 5.39 15.32
C ILE A 90 -11.83 4.01 15.70
N LEU A 91 -10.55 3.92 16.08
CA LEU A 91 -9.92 2.66 16.48
C LEU A 91 -10.62 2.03 17.70
N VAL A 92 -10.83 2.82 18.75
CA VAL A 92 -11.51 2.35 19.98
C VAL A 92 -12.94 1.91 19.67
N HIS A 93 -13.67 2.65 18.84
CA HIS A 93 -15.02 2.27 18.40
C HIS A 93 -15.04 0.90 17.71
N HIS A 94 -14.11 0.63 16.78
CA HIS A 94 -13.99 -0.68 16.16
C HIS A 94 -13.57 -1.79 17.14
N LEU A 95 -12.70 -1.49 18.10
CA LEU A 95 -12.28 -2.43 19.14
C LEU A 95 -13.41 -2.77 20.11
N GLN A 96 -14.36 -1.87 20.36
CA GLN A 96 -15.47 -2.11 21.30
C GLN A 96 -16.56 -3.03 20.75
N LYS A 97 -16.51 -3.42 19.47
CA LYS A 97 -17.45 -4.38 18.89
C LYS A 97 -17.37 -5.74 19.59
N GLU A 98 -18.53 -6.24 20.04
CA GLU A 98 -18.65 -7.55 20.70
C GLU A 98 -18.30 -8.71 19.77
N LYS A 99 -18.72 -8.61 18.50
CA LYS A 99 -18.41 -9.59 17.46
C LYS A 99 -17.58 -8.90 16.38
N ARG A 100 -16.42 -9.49 16.07
CA ARG A 100 -15.49 -8.94 15.08
C ARG A 100 -15.35 -9.92 13.93
N SER A 101 -15.64 -9.43 12.73
CA SER A 101 -15.52 -10.18 11.48
C SER A 101 -14.10 -10.11 10.91
N ALA A 102 -13.84 -10.83 9.81
CA ALA A 102 -12.62 -10.67 9.04
C ALA A 102 -12.47 -9.25 8.46
N SER A 103 -13.58 -8.58 8.13
CA SER A 103 -13.59 -7.18 7.68
C SER A 103 -13.17 -6.24 8.81
N ASP A 104 -13.69 -6.46 10.04
CA ASP A 104 -13.27 -5.68 11.22
C ASP A 104 -11.80 -5.88 11.53
N ARG A 105 -11.27 -7.10 11.40
CA ARG A 105 -9.84 -7.38 11.52
C ARG A 105 -9.02 -6.49 10.60
N ASP A 106 -9.37 -6.44 9.32
CA ASP A 106 -8.59 -5.69 8.33
C ASP A 106 -8.72 -4.17 8.54
N LYS A 107 -9.88 -3.66 9.00
CA LYS A 107 -10.07 -2.26 9.41
C LYS A 107 -9.24 -1.90 10.64
N ILE A 108 -9.29 -2.73 11.69
CA ILE A 108 -8.51 -2.54 12.92
C ILE A 108 -7.02 -2.57 12.60
N ASP A 109 -6.56 -3.52 11.79
CA ASP A 109 -5.17 -3.62 11.36
C ASP A 109 -4.69 -2.34 10.68
N PHE A 110 -5.49 -1.81 9.75
CA PHE A 110 -5.19 -0.55 9.10
C PHE A 110 -5.18 0.63 10.09
N LEU A 111 -6.20 0.74 10.94
CA LEU A 111 -6.34 1.83 11.90
C LEU A 111 -5.21 1.85 12.93
N LEU A 112 -4.76 0.70 13.42
CA LEU A 112 -3.62 0.58 14.32
C LEU A 112 -2.34 1.11 13.67
N VAL A 113 -2.07 0.69 12.43
CA VAL A 113 -0.89 1.14 11.67
C VAL A 113 -0.98 2.63 11.36
N GLN A 114 -2.17 3.13 11.01
CA GLN A 114 -2.38 4.53 10.69
C GLN A 114 -2.25 5.42 11.94
N PHE A 115 -2.82 5.02 13.07
CA PHE A 115 -2.68 5.70 14.36
C PHE A 115 -1.21 5.71 14.81
N PHE A 116 -0.54 4.55 14.80
CA PHE A 116 0.89 4.47 15.13
C PHE A 116 1.74 5.36 14.21
N SER A 117 1.49 5.33 12.90
CA SER A 117 2.21 6.18 11.93
C SER A 117 1.97 7.67 12.13
N HIS A 118 0.82 8.07 12.68
CA HIS A 118 0.50 9.47 12.99
C HIS A 118 1.20 9.94 14.26
N CYS A 119 1.36 9.06 15.25
CA CYS A 119 2.06 9.34 16.50
C CYS A 119 3.59 9.20 16.39
N ALA A 120 4.09 8.41 15.43
CA ALA A 120 5.52 8.16 15.28
C ALA A 120 6.28 9.43 14.82
N PRO A 121 7.43 9.74 15.45
CA PRO A 121 8.28 10.85 15.01
C PRO A 121 8.77 10.67 13.57
N SER A 122 8.86 11.78 12.82
CA SER A 122 9.29 11.78 11.42
C SER A 122 10.74 11.31 11.19
N GLY A 123 11.59 11.37 12.23
CA GLY A 123 12.98 10.91 12.20
C GLY A 123 13.23 9.59 12.94
N LEU A 124 12.18 8.82 13.24
CA LEU A 124 12.32 7.56 13.96
C LEU A 124 13.15 6.55 13.16
N ASP A 125 14.20 5.97 13.75
CA ASP A 125 15.04 5.02 13.05
C ASP A 125 14.42 3.62 13.00
N ASP A 126 14.75 2.82 11.98
CA ASP A 126 14.18 1.47 11.78
C ASP A 126 14.52 0.51 12.95
N GLY A 127 15.62 0.78 13.66
CA GLY A 127 16.07 0.00 14.81
C GLY A 127 15.31 0.32 16.10
N ASP A 128 14.75 1.52 16.20
CA ASP A 128 14.05 2.02 17.38
C ASP A 128 12.58 1.55 17.44
N VAL A 129 12.07 0.98 16.34
CA VAL A 129 10.73 0.41 16.28
C VAL A 129 10.76 -1.01 16.83
N ASP A 130 10.83 -1.15 18.15
CA ASP A 130 10.65 -2.44 18.84
C ASP A 130 9.19 -2.66 19.30
N LEU A 131 8.91 -3.81 19.90
CA LEU A 131 7.55 -4.14 20.37
C LEU A 131 7.12 -3.28 21.56
N GLU A 132 8.05 -2.89 22.42
CA GLU A 132 7.77 -2.11 23.60
C GLU A 132 7.36 -0.69 23.22
N TYR A 133 8.11 -0.06 22.32
CA TYR A 133 7.78 1.24 21.76
C TYR A 133 6.40 1.24 21.09
N VAL A 134 6.10 0.22 20.27
CA VAL A 134 4.79 0.11 19.61
C VAL A 134 3.67 -0.08 20.64
N ALA A 135 3.88 -0.89 21.67
CA ALA A 135 2.90 -1.06 22.75
C ALA A 135 2.62 0.24 23.50
N GLN A 136 3.66 1.02 23.84
CA GLN A 136 3.54 2.30 24.53
C GLN A 136 2.73 3.32 23.70
N VAL A 137 3.01 3.41 22.40
CA VAL A 137 2.27 4.34 21.51
C VAL A 137 0.80 3.91 21.35
N LEU A 138 0.51 2.61 21.38
CA LEU A 138 -0.85 2.07 21.23
C LEU A 138 -1.63 1.97 22.55
N GLU A 139 -0.99 2.21 23.70
CA GLU A 139 -1.61 2.14 25.03
C GLU A 139 -2.94 2.93 25.13
N PRO A 140 -3.09 4.13 24.55
CA PRO A 140 -4.36 4.87 24.61
C PRO A 140 -5.55 4.16 23.95
N ALA A 141 -5.32 3.18 23.08
CA ALA A 141 -6.36 2.42 22.41
C ALA A 141 -6.46 0.96 22.89
N LEU A 142 -5.33 0.33 23.21
CA LEU A 142 -5.26 -1.09 23.60
C LEU A 142 -5.17 -1.32 25.12
N GLY A 143 -4.93 -0.26 25.90
CA GLY A 143 -4.53 -0.37 27.30
C GLY A 143 -3.09 -0.86 27.45
N ALA A 144 -2.68 -1.13 28.69
CA ALA A 144 -1.34 -1.68 28.96
C ALA A 144 -1.20 -3.08 28.34
N VAL A 145 -0.16 -3.28 27.52
CA VAL A 145 0.13 -4.54 26.83
C VAL A 145 1.54 -5.02 27.17
N ASP A 146 1.66 -6.29 27.54
CA ASP A 146 2.97 -6.91 27.72
C ASP A 146 3.73 -6.97 26.39
N SER A 147 4.98 -6.54 26.40
CA SER A 147 5.84 -6.48 25.20
C SER A 147 6.44 -7.84 24.80
N VAL A 148 5.86 -8.94 25.26
CA VAL A 148 6.34 -10.29 25.00
C VAL A 148 5.70 -10.84 23.73
N LEU A 149 6.51 -11.09 22.71
CA LEU A 149 6.05 -11.69 21.45
C LEU A 149 5.55 -13.11 21.67
N PRO A 150 4.29 -13.43 21.36
CA PRO A 150 3.79 -14.79 21.44
C PRO A 150 4.61 -15.74 20.53
N PRO A 151 4.91 -16.99 20.96
CA PRO A 151 5.76 -17.89 20.18
C PRO A 151 5.29 -18.16 18.75
N TRP A 152 3.97 -18.16 18.53
CA TRP A 152 3.33 -18.37 17.23
C TRP A 152 3.44 -17.16 16.30
N LEU A 153 3.91 -16.00 16.79
CA LEU A 153 4.21 -14.80 16.00
C LEU A 153 5.71 -14.59 15.74
N LYS A 154 6.59 -15.46 16.26
CA LYS A 154 8.02 -15.44 15.90
C LYS A 154 8.30 -15.39 14.39
N PRO A 155 7.50 -16.01 13.50
CA PRO A 155 7.72 -15.87 12.05
C PRO A 155 7.70 -14.41 11.54
N LEU A 156 7.00 -13.49 12.21
CA LEU A 156 6.99 -12.07 11.82
C LEU A 156 8.40 -11.45 11.88
N GLU A 157 9.22 -11.82 12.86
CA GLU A 157 10.61 -11.34 12.96
C GLU A 157 11.43 -11.79 11.75
N GLN A 158 11.26 -13.05 11.34
CA GLN A 158 11.98 -13.60 10.19
C GLN A 158 11.58 -12.87 8.90
N LEU A 159 10.29 -12.58 8.73
CA LEU A 159 9.77 -11.82 7.61
C LEU A 159 10.32 -10.39 7.58
N MET A 160 10.34 -9.69 8.73
CA MET A 160 10.94 -8.35 8.83
C MET A 160 12.42 -8.34 8.52
N GLN A 161 13.17 -9.31 9.04
CA GLN A 161 14.60 -9.43 8.73
C GLN A 161 14.80 -9.69 7.24
N SER A 162 14.01 -10.57 6.63
CA SER A 162 14.11 -10.85 5.18
C SER A 162 13.84 -9.59 4.36
N ALA A 163 12.84 -8.80 4.72
CA ALA A 163 12.51 -7.55 4.02
C ALA A 163 13.64 -6.52 4.08
N LYS A 164 14.37 -6.43 5.21
CA LYS A 164 15.53 -5.53 5.36
C LYS A 164 16.70 -5.86 4.42
N HIS A 165 16.73 -7.08 3.88
CA HIS A 165 17.77 -7.51 2.95
C HIS A 165 17.40 -7.30 1.48
N CYS A 166 16.14 -6.96 1.17
CA CYS A 166 15.75 -6.57 -0.17
C CYS A 166 16.51 -5.28 -0.57
N ARG A 167 17.00 -5.25 -1.82
CA ARG A 167 17.70 -4.10 -2.43
C ARG A 167 16.93 -3.47 -3.57
N ARG A 168 15.86 -4.13 -4.02
CA ARG A 168 14.98 -3.67 -5.09
C ARG A 168 13.54 -3.89 -4.68
N LEU A 169 12.66 -3.02 -5.16
CA LEU A 169 11.23 -3.19 -4.96
C LEU A 169 10.75 -4.52 -5.57
N SER A 170 11.33 -4.92 -6.70
CA SER A 170 11.04 -6.21 -7.34
C SER A 170 11.34 -7.39 -6.41
N GLU A 171 12.43 -7.36 -5.66
CA GLU A 171 12.79 -8.44 -4.74
C GLU A 171 11.75 -8.55 -3.62
N LEU A 172 11.34 -7.42 -3.04
CA LEU A 172 10.30 -7.40 -2.01
C LEU A 172 8.98 -7.98 -2.55
N LEU A 173 8.54 -7.55 -3.73
CA LEU A 173 7.27 -7.99 -4.33
C LEU A 173 7.26 -9.47 -4.74
N HIS A 174 8.40 -10.05 -5.12
CA HIS A 174 8.49 -11.46 -5.52
C HIS A 174 8.93 -12.41 -4.40
N SER A 175 9.43 -11.88 -3.28
CA SER A 175 9.88 -12.68 -2.13
C SER A 175 8.78 -13.46 -1.41
N GLY A 176 7.51 -13.09 -1.62
CA GLY A 176 6.37 -13.65 -0.91
C GLY A 176 6.25 -13.18 0.55
N ILE A 177 7.05 -12.20 0.99
CA ILE A 177 7.08 -11.74 2.40
C ILE A 177 5.72 -11.16 2.82
N LEU A 178 5.11 -10.34 1.95
CA LEU A 178 3.83 -9.69 2.23
C LEU A 178 2.69 -10.71 2.27
N GLU A 179 2.71 -11.69 1.36
CA GLU A 179 1.77 -12.79 1.26
C GLU A 179 1.86 -13.69 2.49
N GLN A 180 3.08 -14.00 2.94
CA GLN A 180 3.31 -14.78 4.16
C GLN A 180 2.82 -14.03 5.40
N GLY A 181 3.09 -12.72 5.51
CA GLY A 181 2.57 -11.87 6.59
C GLY A 181 1.03 -11.84 6.61
N ARG A 182 0.40 -11.69 5.44
CA ARG A 182 -1.05 -11.75 5.28
C ARG A 182 -1.62 -13.12 5.65
N LYS A 183 -0.98 -14.20 5.19
CA LYS A 183 -1.37 -15.58 5.50
C LYS A 183 -1.31 -15.83 7.00
N LEU A 184 -0.23 -15.43 7.67
CA LEU A 184 -0.09 -15.55 9.11
C LEU A 184 -1.20 -14.78 9.83
N LYS A 185 -1.47 -13.53 9.43
CA LYS A 185 -2.58 -12.72 9.98
C LYS A 185 -3.93 -13.41 9.86
N VAL A 186 -4.22 -14.01 8.70
CA VAL A 186 -5.48 -14.74 8.48
C VAL A 186 -5.55 -15.99 9.36
N GLN A 187 -4.46 -16.75 9.46
CA GLN A 187 -4.39 -17.97 10.26
C GLN A 187 -4.56 -17.73 11.78
N CYS A 188 -4.34 -16.49 12.24
CA CYS A 188 -4.56 -16.14 13.65
C CYS A 188 -6.03 -16.26 14.06
N GLY A 189 -6.98 -16.05 13.12
CA GLY A 189 -8.41 -15.98 13.43
C GLY A 189 -8.67 -15.04 14.60
N ASP A 190 -9.38 -15.53 15.61
CA ASP A 190 -9.70 -14.76 16.81
C ASP A 190 -8.47 -14.36 17.64
N LYS A 191 -7.36 -15.10 17.54
CA LYS A 191 -6.11 -14.76 18.26
C LYS A 191 -5.49 -13.45 17.78
N TYR A 192 -5.86 -12.98 16.58
CA TYR A 192 -5.44 -11.66 16.10
C TYR A 192 -5.85 -10.55 17.08
N PHE A 193 -7.02 -10.69 17.70
CA PHE A 193 -7.61 -9.68 18.58
C PHE A 193 -7.00 -9.64 19.98
N LEU A 194 -5.99 -10.47 20.26
CA LEU A 194 -5.18 -10.33 21.47
C LEU A 194 -4.30 -9.08 21.36
N PRO A 195 -4.21 -8.22 22.39
CA PRO A 195 -3.44 -6.98 22.32
C PRO A 195 -1.98 -7.17 21.86
N ALA A 196 -1.28 -8.19 22.37
CA ALA A 196 0.08 -8.52 21.94
C ALA A 196 0.19 -8.86 20.44
N ALA A 197 -0.85 -9.48 19.87
CA ALA A 197 -0.88 -9.79 18.44
C ALA A 197 -1.12 -8.54 17.60
N MET A 198 -2.04 -7.67 18.02
CA MET A 198 -2.28 -6.38 17.38
C MET A 198 -1.02 -5.51 17.38
N VAL A 199 -0.30 -5.43 18.49
CA VAL A 199 1.00 -4.73 18.58
C VAL A 199 2.01 -5.32 17.58
N ALA A 200 2.16 -6.65 17.56
CA ALA A 200 3.12 -7.31 16.67
C ALA A 200 2.80 -7.12 15.18
N PHE A 201 1.53 -7.23 14.78
CA PHE A 201 1.12 -6.96 13.40
C PHE A 201 1.20 -5.47 13.03
N THR A 202 0.96 -4.57 13.98
CA THR A 202 1.16 -3.14 13.77
C THR A 202 2.62 -2.84 13.46
N ARG A 203 3.54 -3.38 14.27
CA ARG A 203 4.98 -3.27 14.05
C ARG A 203 5.36 -3.83 12.68
N PHE A 204 4.95 -5.06 12.37
CA PHE A 204 5.23 -5.69 11.09
C PHE A 204 4.75 -4.83 9.91
N SER A 205 3.49 -4.44 9.90
CA SER A 205 2.88 -3.69 8.80
C SER A 205 3.49 -2.30 8.64
N PHE A 206 3.84 -1.62 9.75
CA PHE A 206 4.54 -0.35 9.73
C PHE A 206 5.95 -0.50 9.14
N MET A 207 6.70 -1.53 9.53
CA MET A 207 8.03 -1.79 8.97
C MET A 207 7.96 -2.16 7.49
N MET A 208 6.98 -2.97 7.08
CA MET A 208 6.77 -3.28 5.65
C MET A 208 6.46 -2.02 4.84
N ARG A 209 5.65 -1.11 5.40
CA ARG A 209 5.38 0.21 4.79
C ARG A 209 6.68 1.00 4.59
N ARG A 210 7.54 1.08 5.60
CA ARG A 210 8.83 1.79 5.51
C ARG A 210 9.77 1.19 4.47
N VAL A 211 9.98 -0.13 4.51
CA VAL A 211 10.84 -0.83 3.55
C VAL A 211 10.32 -0.65 2.12
N PHE A 212 9.01 -0.77 1.92
CA PHE A 212 8.37 -0.56 0.62
C PHE A 212 8.65 0.84 0.07
N PHE A 213 8.39 1.89 0.85
CA PHE A 213 8.60 3.27 0.39
C PHE A 213 10.08 3.58 0.14
N HIS A 214 10.96 3.07 1.00
CA HIS A 214 12.40 3.20 0.81
C HIS A 214 12.85 2.60 -0.53
N LEU A 215 12.53 1.33 -0.78
CA LEU A 215 12.89 0.64 -2.03
C LEU A 215 12.26 1.29 -3.27
N MET A 216 11.00 1.71 -3.17
CA MET A 216 10.32 2.43 -4.24
C MET A 216 11.04 3.75 -4.59
N HIS A 217 11.46 4.52 -3.58
CA HIS A 217 12.21 5.75 -3.80
C HIS A 217 13.61 5.48 -4.35
N GLU A 218 14.30 4.46 -3.86
CA GLU A 218 15.61 4.05 -4.40
C GLU A 218 15.51 3.63 -5.87
N ASP A 219 14.53 2.81 -6.23
CA ASP A 219 14.30 2.40 -7.61
C ASP A 219 13.95 3.59 -8.51
N LEU A 220 13.11 4.51 -8.05
CA LEU A 220 12.79 5.72 -8.81
C LEU A 220 14.03 6.60 -9.04
N ASN A 221 14.85 6.81 -8.02
CA ASN A 221 16.08 7.60 -8.13
C ASN A 221 17.07 6.94 -9.09
N ALA A 222 17.25 5.63 -8.98
CA ALA A 222 18.16 4.89 -9.85
C ALA A 222 17.68 4.83 -11.32
N ILE A 223 16.37 4.78 -11.57
CA ILE A 223 15.83 4.98 -12.93
C ILE A 223 16.24 6.36 -13.45
N LEU A 224 16.02 7.43 -12.66
CA LEU A 224 16.35 8.79 -13.07
C LEU A 224 17.84 8.97 -13.34
N ASP A 225 18.71 8.39 -12.52
CA ASP A 225 20.17 8.42 -12.70
C ASP A 225 20.58 7.60 -13.93
N GLY A 226 20.04 6.39 -14.08
CA GLY A 226 20.31 5.55 -15.25
C GLY A 226 19.89 6.20 -16.57
N LEU A 227 18.74 6.88 -16.60
CA LEU A 227 18.30 7.64 -17.77
C LEU A 227 19.26 8.80 -18.11
N ARG A 228 19.79 9.51 -17.10
CA ARG A 228 20.80 10.56 -17.32
C ARG A 228 22.09 9.99 -17.89
N ASP A 229 22.52 8.83 -17.38
CA ASP A 229 23.74 8.19 -17.86
C ASP A 229 23.59 7.65 -19.28
N LEU A 230 22.44 7.06 -19.63
CA LEU A 230 22.14 6.66 -21.01
C LEU A 230 22.18 7.85 -21.97
N GLU A 231 21.57 8.99 -21.59
CA GLU A 231 21.62 10.22 -22.38
C GLU A 231 23.04 10.73 -22.60
N ARG A 232 23.90 10.69 -21.56
CA ARG A 232 25.33 11.05 -21.67
C ARG A 232 26.11 10.14 -22.62
N HIS A 233 25.68 8.90 -22.78
CA HIS A 233 26.27 7.94 -23.71
C HIS A 233 25.63 7.99 -25.11
N GLY A 234 24.77 8.99 -25.37
CA GLY A 234 24.14 9.20 -26.68
C GLY A 234 22.92 8.31 -26.94
N VAL A 235 22.41 7.61 -25.94
CA VAL A 235 21.17 6.83 -26.06
C VAL A 235 19.98 7.77 -25.89
N SER A 236 19.20 7.97 -26.96
CA SER A 236 18.04 8.87 -26.97
C SER A 236 16.70 8.17 -26.73
N THR A 237 16.62 6.87 -26.98
CA THR A 237 15.40 6.05 -26.90
C THR A 237 15.66 4.70 -26.22
N LEU A 238 14.65 4.14 -25.56
CA LEU A 238 14.68 2.81 -24.93
C LEU A 238 13.47 1.97 -25.35
N ASP A 239 13.64 0.65 -25.42
CA ASP A 239 12.50 -0.28 -25.47
C ASP A 239 11.93 -0.48 -24.08
N CYS A 240 10.76 0.10 -23.84
CA CYS A 240 10.07 0.06 -22.56
C CYS A 240 8.71 -0.65 -22.64
N ARG A 241 8.49 -1.53 -23.63
CA ARG A 241 7.23 -2.28 -23.79
C ARG A 241 6.83 -3.10 -22.57
N ARG A 242 7.82 -3.64 -21.84
CA ARG A 242 7.59 -4.37 -20.58
C ARG A 242 6.88 -3.50 -19.54
N ALA A 243 7.22 -2.21 -19.51
CA ALA A 243 6.61 -1.22 -18.62
C ALA A 243 5.40 -0.51 -19.27
N GLN A 244 4.79 -1.10 -20.31
CA GLN A 244 3.63 -0.56 -21.04
C GLN A 244 3.88 0.78 -21.73
N PHE A 245 5.14 1.06 -22.11
CA PHE A 245 5.51 2.18 -22.96
C PHE A 245 5.82 1.72 -24.40
N SER A 246 6.24 2.64 -25.25
CA SER A 246 6.62 2.31 -26.63
C SER A 246 7.96 1.56 -26.71
N ALA A 247 8.24 0.96 -27.87
CA ALA A 247 9.51 0.28 -28.15
C ALA A 247 10.68 1.26 -28.40
N GLU A 248 10.37 2.53 -28.66
CA GLU A 248 11.34 3.60 -28.91
C GLU A 248 11.01 4.81 -28.03
N GLU A 249 10.87 4.55 -26.74
CA GLU A 249 10.40 5.54 -25.79
C GLU A 249 11.49 6.59 -25.54
N PRO A 250 11.25 7.89 -25.80
CA PRO A 250 12.27 8.91 -25.61
C PRO A 250 12.71 9.04 -24.15
N VAL A 251 14.02 9.05 -23.90
CA VAL A 251 14.60 9.22 -22.55
C VAL A 251 14.04 10.46 -21.85
N ALA A 252 13.93 11.56 -22.60
CA ALA A 252 13.39 12.81 -22.07
C ALA A 252 11.94 12.65 -21.56
N ARG A 253 11.09 11.87 -22.26
CA ARG A 253 9.71 11.60 -21.84
C ARG A 253 9.67 10.71 -20.60
N LEU A 254 10.49 9.67 -20.54
CA LEU A 254 10.59 8.79 -19.36
C LEU A 254 10.95 9.57 -18.09
N ARG A 255 11.89 10.52 -18.17
CA ARG A 255 12.24 11.36 -17.01
C ARG A 255 11.06 12.21 -16.54
N MET A 256 10.29 12.81 -17.45
CA MET A 256 9.11 13.60 -17.09
C MET A 256 8.07 12.76 -16.36
N ILE A 257 7.84 11.53 -16.83
CA ILE A 257 6.91 10.57 -16.20
C ILE A 257 7.42 10.16 -14.81
N CYS A 258 8.71 9.85 -14.67
CA CYS A 258 9.30 9.50 -13.37
C CYS A 258 9.21 10.67 -12.38
N GLN A 259 9.32 11.92 -12.84
CA GLN A 259 9.15 13.10 -12.00
C GLN A 259 7.70 13.25 -11.52
N SER A 260 6.69 12.96 -12.36
CA SER A 260 5.29 12.98 -11.92
C SER A 260 4.98 11.86 -10.92
N TRP A 261 5.62 10.70 -11.07
CA TRP A 261 5.49 9.59 -10.13
C TRP A 261 6.02 9.91 -8.74
N LYS A 262 7.05 10.75 -8.64
CA LYS A 262 7.55 11.23 -7.34
C LYS A 262 6.44 11.90 -6.53
N VAL A 263 5.52 12.63 -7.18
CA VAL A 263 4.39 13.28 -6.51
C VAL A 263 3.22 12.31 -6.29
N MET A 264 2.90 11.47 -7.28
CA MET A 264 1.78 10.51 -7.17
C MET A 264 1.96 9.51 -6.03
N PHE A 265 3.14 8.91 -5.88
CA PHE A 265 3.37 7.89 -4.85
C PHE A 265 3.43 8.46 -3.42
N HIS A 266 3.46 9.78 -3.25
CA HIS A 266 3.26 10.42 -1.95
C HIS A 266 1.76 10.61 -1.62
N ALA A 267 0.91 10.80 -2.63
CA ALA A 267 -0.51 11.08 -2.47
C ALA A 267 -1.36 9.81 -2.44
N GLU A 268 -0.91 8.76 -3.10
CA GLU A 268 -1.67 7.53 -3.26
C GLU A 268 -0.82 6.33 -2.84
N TYR A 269 -1.40 5.47 -2.00
CA TYR A 269 -0.95 4.09 -1.86
C TYR A 269 -1.35 3.34 -3.15
N SER A 270 -0.79 3.73 -4.30
CA SER A 270 -1.14 3.18 -5.61
C SER A 270 -0.64 1.73 -5.68
N SER A 271 -1.37 0.78 -5.10
CA SER A 271 -1.14 -0.64 -5.36
C SER A 271 -1.64 -0.97 -6.76
N GLY A 272 -0.80 -1.58 -7.60
CA GLY A 272 -1.21 -2.08 -8.91
C GLY A 272 -0.30 -1.65 -10.06
N GLN A 273 -0.91 -1.23 -11.17
CA GLN A 273 -0.24 -0.99 -12.46
C GLN A 273 0.95 -0.01 -12.36
N PRO A 274 0.88 1.14 -11.66
CA PRO A 274 2.01 2.06 -11.56
C PRO A 274 3.26 1.43 -10.94
N LEU A 275 3.11 0.55 -9.95
CA LEU A 275 4.25 -0.13 -9.31
C LEU A 275 4.88 -1.18 -10.25
N ARG A 276 4.05 -1.91 -11.00
CA ARG A 276 4.55 -2.85 -12.01
C ARG A 276 5.33 -2.09 -13.09
N MET A 277 4.80 -0.98 -13.58
CA MET A 277 5.48 -0.12 -14.54
C MET A 277 6.82 0.39 -14.00
N LEU A 278 6.89 0.79 -12.72
CA LEU A 278 8.13 1.21 -12.08
C LEU A 278 9.18 0.09 -12.09
N VAL A 279 8.80 -1.11 -11.66
CA VAL A 279 9.69 -2.29 -11.61
C VAL A 279 10.18 -2.69 -13.00
N ASP A 280 9.28 -2.76 -13.99
CA ASP A 280 9.66 -3.12 -15.35
C ASP A 280 10.51 -2.03 -16.03
N LEU A 281 10.25 -0.75 -15.73
CA LEU A 281 11.06 0.34 -16.24
C LEU A 281 12.46 0.30 -15.63
N ARG A 282 12.58 -0.02 -14.33
CA ARG A 282 13.87 -0.23 -13.68
C ARG A 282 14.69 -1.31 -14.38
N ALA A 283 14.07 -2.45 -14.67
CA ALA A 283 14.73 -3.53 -15.40
C ALA A 283 15.18 -3.09 -16.81
N ALA A 284 14.34 -2.37 -17.55
CA ALA A 284 14.67 -1.89 -18.89
C ALA A 284 15.86 -0.91 -18.90
N VAL A 285 15.94 -0.02 -17.91
CA VAL A 285 17.06 0.93 -17.76
C VAL A 285 18.35 0.19 -17.39
N ASP A 286 18.31 -0.75 -16.43
CA ASP A 286 19.46 -1.56 -16.06
C ASP A 286 20.00 -2.37 -17.27
N ASP A 287 19.11 -3.00 -18.04
CA ASP A 287 19.46 -3.75 -19.25
C ASP A 287 20.12 -2.85 -20.31
N ALA A 288 19.60 -1.63 -20.49
CA ALA A 288 20.16 -0.66 -21.42
C ALA A 288 21.55 -0.18 -20.99
N LEU A 289 21.76 0.09 -19.69
CA LEU A 289 23.06 0.48 -19.15
C LEU A 289 24.11 -0.64 -19.34
N ALA A 290 23.73 -1.89 -19.06
CA ALA A 290 24.59 -3.05 -19.24
C ALA A 290 25.02 -3.23 -20.71
N LYS A 291 24.11 -3.03 -21.67
CA LYS A 291 24.40 -3.12 -23.11
C LYS A 291 25.32 -2.01 -23.60
N ASN A 292 25.19 -0.80 -23.06
CA ASN A 292 25.98 0.36 -23.47
C ASN A 292 27.32 0.49 -22.72
N GLY A 293 27.69 -0.50 -21.89
CA GLY A 293 28.98 -0.55 -21.21
C GLY A 293 29.16 0.49 -20.10
N VAL A 294 28.07 1.12 -19.67
CA VAL A 294 28.04 2.12 -18.60
C VAL A 294 28.24 1.40 -17.27
N GLY A 295 29.50 1.32 -16.81
CA GLY A 295 29.89 0.61 -15.59
C GLY A 295 31.12 -0.29 -15.72
N LYS A 296 31.67 -0.49 -16.92
CA LYS A 296 33.01 -1.07 -17.06
C LYS A 296 34.05 0.05 -17.05
N THR A 297 34.69 0.27 -15.89
CA THR A 297 35.94 1.02 -15.81
C THR A 297 36.92 0.43 -16.83
N PRO A 298 37.47 1.21 -17.78
CA PRO A 298 38.34 0.66 -18.80
C PRO A 298 39.67 0.26 -18.15
N ALA A 299 39.85 -1.05 -17.95
CA ALA A 299 41.17 -1.63 -17.76
C ALA A 299 41.98 -1.41 -19.05
N THR A 300 42.95 -0.50 -18.96
CA THR A 300 44.15 -0.39 -19.81
C THR A 300 43.93 -0.51 -21.33
N ALA A 301 43.77 0.64 -21.97
CA ALA A 301 44.05 0.79 -23.39
C ALA A 301 45.56 0.61 -23.65
N SER A 302 45.92 -0.41 -24.43
CA SER A 302 47.16 -0.45 -25.20
C SER A 302 46.83 -0.61 -26.68
N ALA A 303 47.02 0.49 -27.39
CA ALA A 303 47.48 0.64 -28.77
C ALA A 303 47.01 -0.38 -29.84
N ALA A 304 46.32 0.12 -30.87
CA ALA A 304 46.91 0.22 -32.22
C ALA A 304 46.02 1.06 -33.16
N SER A 305 46.66 2.06 -33.75
CA SER A 305 46.15 2.97 -34.78
C SER A 305 45.64 2.28 -36.05
N LYS A 306 44.68 2.91 -36.74
CA LYS A 306 44.89 3.27 -38.15
C LYS A 306 43.93 4.37 -38.65
N VAL A 307 44.58 5.30 -39.33
CA VAL A 307 44.09 6.48 -40.04
C VAL A 307 43.43 6.08 -41.36
N ALA A 308 42.32 6.74 -41.73
CA ALA A 308 42.02 7.11 -43.12
C ALA A 308 40.97 8.24 -43.16
N ARG A 309 41.17 9.17 -44.11
CA ARG A 309 40.55 10.49 -44.25
C ARG A 309 39.96 10.61 -45.67
N ALA A 310 38.72 11.09 -45.81
CA ALA A 310 38.15 11.82 -46.98
C ALA A 310 36.68 12.17 -46.64
N ALA A 311 36.25 13.44 -46.49
CA ALA A 311 35.80 14.41 -47.53
C ALA A 311 34.67 13.83 -48.41
N THR A 312 33.44 14.37 -48.52
CA THR A 312 33.00 15.74 -48.87
C THR A 312 31.46 15.93 -48.76
N ALA A 313 31.04 17.12 -48.28
CA ALA A 313 30.05 18.07 -48.83
C ALA A 313 28.52 17.82 -48.99
N SER A 314 27.80 18.94 -48.74
CA SER A 314 26.42 19.34 -49.11
C SER A 314 25.27 18.76 -48.27
N ALA A 315 24.10 19.37 -48.10
CA ALA A 315 23.53 20.73 -48.09
C ALA A 315 22.04 20.51 -47.73
N GLY A 316 21.39 21.37 -46.93
CA GLY A 316 19.97 21.22 -46.53
C GLY A 316 18.96 21.42 -47.68
N PRO A 317 17.62 21.56 -47.45
CA PRO A 317 17.01 22.13 -46.24
C PRO A 317 15.65 21.52 -45.76
N ALA A 318 15.27 21.97 -44.55
CA ALA A 318 13.96 22.22 -43.94
C ALA A 318 12.63 21.69 -44.55
N ALA A 319 11.80 21.08 -43.69
CA ALA A 319 10.36 21.37 -43.55
C ALA A 319 9.77 20.78 -42.24
N GLN A 320 9.27 21.67 -41.36
CA GLN A 320 8.24 21.41 -40.33
C GLN A 320 6.84 21.59 -40.96
N PRO A 321 5.72 21.50 -40.20
CA PRO A 321 5.27 20.51 -39.23
C PRO A 321 3.86 19.99 -39.61
N ASN A 322 3.36 18.90 -39.01
CA ASN A 322 1.90 18.71 -38.99
C ASN A 322 1.40 18.21 -37.64
N ARG A 323 0.52 19.05 -37.06
CA ARG A 323 -0.34 18.78 -35.91
C ARG A 323 -1.53 17.96 -36.39
N ASN A 324 -1.92 16.93 -35.64
CA ASN A 324 -3.32 16.62 -35.29
C ASN A 324 -3.40 15.22 -34.70
N SER A 325 -3.93 15.12 -33.48
CA SER A 325 -4.86 14.10 -32.98
C SER A 325 -4.88 14.22 -31.45
N ALA A 326 -5.84 14.97 -30.90
CA ALA A 326 -7.17 14.49 -30.53
C ALA A 326 -7.10 13.54 -29.33
N ALA A 327 -7.34 14.13 -28.16
CA ALA A 327 -7.59 13.45 -26.92
C ALA A 327 -8.91 12.66 -27.04
N SER A 328 -8.81 11.35 -26.91
CA SER A 328 -9.96 10.50 -26.61
C SER A 328 -9.83 10.06 -25.15
N ALA A 329 -10.75 10.56 -24.33
CA ALA A 329 -10.98 10.08 -22.98
C ALA A 329 -11.29 8.58 -23.04
N SER A 330 -10.38 7.76 -22.50
CA SER A 330 -10.63 6.35 -22.26
C SER A 330 -11.02 6.22 -20.79
N THR A 331 -12.32 6.08 -20.57
CA THR A 331 -12.90 5.50 -19.37
C THR A 331 -12.39 4.06 -19.22
N VAL A 332 -11.49 3.84 -18.27
CA VAL A 332 -11.02 2.50 -17.88
C VAL A 332 -11.58 2.20 -16.49
N PRO A 333 -12.17 1.01 -16.25
CA PRO A 333 -12.76 0.67 -14.97
C PRO A 333 -11.66 0.56 -13.91
N GLU A 334 -11.87 1.25 -12.80
CA GLU A 334 -11.14 1.09 -11.55
C GLU A 334 -11.31 -0.36 -11.08
N PHE A 335 -10.21 -1.11 -11.10
CA PHE A 335 -10.22 -2.53 -10.78
C PHE A 335 -10.22 -2.70 -9.26
N GLU A 336 -11.40 -3.01 -8.72
CA GLU A 336 -11.55 -3.65 -7.43
C GLU A 336 -10.67 -4.90 -7.40
N VAL A 337 -9.74 -4.97 -6.44
CA VAL A 337 -9.13 -6.25 -6.05
C VAL A 337 -10.22 -7.03 -5.32
N ALA A 338 -11.06 -7.71 -6.10
CA ALA A 338 -11.94 -8.75 -5.63
C ALA A 338 -11.10 -9.74 -4.82
N SER A 339 -11.60 -10.09 -3.64
CA SER A 339 -11.02 -11.11 -2.76
C SER A 339 -11.19 -12.53 -3.32
N ASN A 340 -11.02 -12.71 -4.63
CA ASN A 340 -10.96 -14.02 -5.25
C ASN A 340 -9.49 -14.36 -5.54
N SER A 341 -9.05 -15.44 -4.90
CA SER A 341 -7.86 -16.21 -5.21
C SER A 341 -7.79 -16.47 -6.71
N GLN A 342 -7.08 -15.61 -7.46
CA GLN A 342 -6.67 -15.94 -8.81
C GLN A 342 -5.28 -16.56 -8.69
N GLU A 343 -5.29 -17.90 -8.67
CA GLU A 343 -4.13 -18.77 -8.69
C GLU A 343 -3.14 -18.32 -9.77
N TRP A 344 -1.93 -18.02 -9.33
CA TRP A 344 -0.76 -18.02 -10.19
C TRP A 344 -0.43 -19.47 -10.55
N ASN A 345 -1.18 -20.05 -11.50
CA ASN A 345 -0.84 -21.35 -12.08
C ASN A 345 0.34 -21.15 -13.03
N ALA A 346 1.53 -21.51 -12.55
CA ALA A 346 2.64 -21.84 -13.42
C ALA A 346 2.25 -23.14 -14.16
N HIS A 347 2.25 -23.07 -15.49
CA HIS A 347 1.84 -24.15 -16.36
C HIS A 347 2.60 -25.45 -16.09
N GLU A 348 1.82 -26.52 -16.16
CA GLU A 348 2.14 -27.94 -16.05
C GLU A 348 3.27 -28.38 -16.98
N ASP A 349 4.08 -29.33 -16.50
CA ASP A 349 4.68 -30.32 -17.37
C ASP A 349 4.17 -31.70 -16.95
N ASP A 350 3.56 -32.33 -17.95
CA ASP A 350 2.78 -33.56 -17.96
C ASP A 350 3.69 -34.79 -17.91
N SER A 351 3.32 -35.79 -17.10
CA SER A 351 3.54 -37.21 -17.39
C SER A 351 2.79 -38.08 -16.37
N SER A 352 1.51 -38.31 -16.65
CA SER A 352 0.86 -39.56 -16.20
C SER A 352 1.34 -40.73 -17.07
N PRO A 353 1.22 -41.98 -16.58
CA PRO A 353 0.29 -42.84 -17.28
C PRO A 353 -0.70 -43.56 -16.36
N GLN A 354 -1.92 -43.61 -16.90
CA GLN A 354 -3.09 -44.35 -16.47
C GLN A 354 -2.81 -45.81 -16.14
N GLN A 355 -3.54 -46.36 -15.17
CA GLN A 355 -4.34 -47.57 -15.42
C GLN A 355 -5.53 -47.69 -14.46
N SER A 356 -6.56 -48.31 -15.02
CA SER A 356 -8.00 -48.25 -14.74
C SER A 356 -8.49 -49.28 -13.69
N PRO A 357 -9.80 -49.32 -13.37
CA PRO A 357 -10.34 -49.77 -12.09
C PRO A 357 -10.76 -51.25 -12.05
N GLY A 358 -10.83 -51.80 -10.84
CA GLY A 358 -11.61 -52.99 -10.48
C GLY A 358 -12.05 -52.79 -9.02
N ASP A 359 -13.34 -52.60 -8.77
CA ASP A 359 -14.34 -53.65 -8.52
C ASP A 359 -14.17 -54.32 -7.14
N ASP A 360 -15.25 -54.24 -6.37
CA ASP A 360 -15.72 -55.14 -5.32
C ASP A 360 -14.82 -55.40 -4.08
N ASN A 361 -15.34 -55.18 -2.88
CA ASN A 361 -16.17 -56.19 -2.20
C ASN A 361 -16.37 -55.87 -0.71
N ASP A 362 -17.47 -56.39 -0.18
CA ASP A 362 -17.94 -56.42 1.21
C ASP A 362 -16.90 -56.76 2.29
N GLY A 363 -17.15 -56.22 3.49
CA GLY A 363 -16.51 -56.60 4.76
C GLY A 363 -16.96 -55.74 5.93
#